data_AF-A0A820PSF1-F1
#
_entry.id   AF-A0A820PSF1-F1
#
_cell.length_a   1.000
_cell.length_b   1.000
_cell.length_c   1.000
_cell.angle_alpha   90.00
_cell.angle_beta   90.00
_cell.angle_gamma   90.00
#
_symmetry.space_group_name_H-M   'P 1'
#
loop_
_entity.id
_entity.type
_entity.pdbx_description
1 polymer ?
#
loop_
_entity_poly.entity_id
_entity_poly.type
_entity_poly.pdbx_seq_one_letter_code
_entity_poly.pdbx_strand_id
1 'polypeptide(L)'
;LETLNITFEKPPDQYPQKAQCILEKGHINDKRNALELIGIDEQLRLSLLLNLTSKNGITELINYPYPINQYTRIIRYTYIHREEEFPGDTHIVQTWLHSIKPVENATHIITSISWGIDIIVILQLPSDDHLVTMIDDVLEKYRAYLNGDCNEFKLTRIDMKSYTKIA
;
A
#
# COMPACT_ATOMS: atom_id res chain seq x y z
N LEU A 1 22.76 6.03 -28.75
CA LEU A 1 21.81 6.19 -27.63
C LEU A 1 21.57 4.81 -27.07
N GLU A 2 22.36 4.43 -26.07
CA GLU A 2 22.30 3.13 -25.40
C GLU A 2 21.09 3.11 -24.46
N THR A 3 20.20 2.15 -24.66
CA THR A 3 19.10 1.84 -23.74
C THR A 3 19.65 1.08 -22.54
N LEU A 4 19.61 1.71 -21.37
CA LEU A 4 19.85 1.08 -20.08
C LEU A 4 18.68 0.12 -19.77
N ASN A 5 18.88 -1.17 -20.04
CA ASN A 5 18.01 -2.23 -19.53
C ASN A 5 18.47 -2.57 -18.11
N ILE A 6 17.71 -2.12 -17.12
CA ILE A 6 17.91 -2.51 -15.72
C ILE A 6 17.14 -3.81 -15.50
N THR A 7 17.85 -4.93 -15.52
CA THR A 7 17.32 -6.24 -15.14
C THR A 7 17.59 -6.46 -13.65
N PHE A 8 16.53 -6.53 -12.83
CA PHE A 8 16.67 -6.95 -11.44
C PHE A 8 16.72 -8.47 -11.41
N GLU A 9 17.89 -9.04 -11.10
CA GLU A 9 18.01 -10.49 -10.87
C GLU A 9 17.27 -10.88 -9.59
N LYS A 10 16.31 -11.80 -9.73
CA LYS A 10 15.51 -12.35 -8.64
C LYS A 10 16.38 -13.29 -7.78
N PRO A 11 16.57 -13.03 -6.47
CA PRO A 11 17.27 -13.99 -5.61
C PRO A 11 16.45 -15.28 -5.43
N PRO A 12 17.10 -16.40 -5.06
CA PRO A 12 16.51 -17.74 -5.13
C PRO A 12 15.23 -17.87 -4.29
N ASP A 13 14.21 -18.44 -4.92
CA ASP A 13 12.87 -18.68 -4.38
C ASP A 13 12.89 -19.57 -3.12
N GLN A 14 12.43 -19.03 -1.98
CA GLN A 14 12.03 -19.85 -0.82
C GLN A 14 10.85 -19.30 0.00
N TYR A 15 10.25 -18.18 -0.39
CA TYR A 15 9.09 -17.60 0.30
C TYR A 15 7.96 -17.32 -0.70
N PRO A 16 6.69 -17.55 -0.34
CA PRO A 16 5.57 -17.17 -1.18
C PRO A 16 5.54 -15.65 -1.31
N GLN A 17 5.92 -15.17 -2.49
CA GLN A 17 5.92 -13.74 -2.80
C GLN A 17 4.48 -13.33 -3.08
N LYS A 18 3.88 -12.58 -2.16
CA LYS A 18 2.54 -12.00 -2.34
C LYS A 18 2.70 -10.52 -2.67
N ALA A 19 2.43 -10.17 -3.92
CA ALA A 19 2.33 -8.78 -4.36
C ALA A 19 0.85 -8.41 -4.54
N GLN A 20 0.49 -7.20 -4.14
CA GLN A 20 -0.85 -6.65 -4.34
C GLN A 20 -0.75 -5.17 -4.66
N CYS A 21 -1.45 -4.73 -5.68
CA CYS A 21 -1.64 -3.35 -6.07
C CYS A 21 -3.13 -3.01 -6.08
N ILE A 22 -3.48 -1.95 -5.35
CA ILE A 22 -4.84 -1.42 -5.25
C ILE A 22 -4.83 0.02 -5.79
N LEU A 23 -5.84 0.35 -6.56
CA LEU A 23 -6.12 1.71 -7.04
C LEU A 23 -7.47 2.15 -6.48
N GLU A 24 -7.44 3.14 -5.60
CA GLU A 24 -8.64 3.75 -5.02
C GLU A 24 -8.86 5.14 -5.61
N LYS A 25 -10.12 5.47 -5.88
CA LYS A 25 -10.54 6.78 -6.36
C LYS A 25 -11.22 7.52 -5.22
N GLY A 26 -10.79 8.76 -4.97
CA GLY A 26 -11.51 9.63 -4.06
C GLY A 26 -12.89 10.00 -4.62
N HIS A 27 -13.81 10.36 -3.73
CA HIS A 27 -15.13 10.88 -4.11
C HIS A 27 -15.46 12.10 -3.26
N ILE A 28 -16.11 13.11 -3.85
CA ILE A 28 -16.41 14.38 -3.18
C ILE A 28 -17.33 14.25 -1.96
N ASN A 29 -18.18 13.22 -1.95
CA ASN A 29 -19.10 12.91 -0.85
C ASN A 29 -18.51 11.88 0.13
N ASP A 30 -17.29 11.45 -0.12
CA ASP A 30 -16.62 10.48 0.73
C ASP A 30 -16.05 11.18 1.96
N LYS A 31 -16.49 10.74 3.14
CA LYS A 31 -15.98 11.25 4.42
C LYS A 31 -14.77 10.44 4.90
N ARG A 32 -14.40 9.38 4.19
CA ARG A 32 -13.26 8.52 4.51
C ARG A 32 -11.97 9.33 4.40
N ASN A 33 -11.13 9.21 5.41
CA ASN A 33 -9.78 9.78 5.36
C ASN A 33 -8.81 8.85 4.59
N ALA A 34 -7.59 9.33 4.31
CA ALA A 34 -6.61 8.57 3.52
C ALA A 34 -6.30 7.19 4.13
N LEU A 35 -6.21 7.09 5.47
CA LEU A 35 -5.96 5.83 6.17
C LEU A 35 -7.10 4.84 6.00
N GLU A 36 -8.34 5.32 5.97
CA GLU A 36 -9.51 4.48 5.73
C GLU A 36 -9.54 3.92 4.31
N LEU A 37 -9.21 4.76 3.33
CA LEU A 37 -9.18 4.35 1.92
C LEU A 37 -8.14 3.26 1.64
N ILE A 38 -7.01 3.30 2.33
CA ILE A 38 -6.00 2.24 2.23
C ILE A 38 -6.28 1.03 3.14
N GLY A 39 -7.40 1.01 3.86
CA GLY A 39 -7.85 -0.14 4.65
C GLY A 39 -7.18 -0.28 6.03
N ILE A 40 -6.69 0.81 6.64
CA ILE A 40 -6.23 0.76 8.03
C ILE A 40 -7.43 0.63 8.98
N ASP A 41 -7.31 -0.34 9.89
CA ASP A 41 -8.33 -0.66 10.89
C ASP A 41 -8.81 0.57 11.68
N GLU A 42 -10.12 0.63 11.97
CA GLU A 42 -10.76 1.75 12.66
C GLU A 42 -10.17 1.99 14.06
N GLN A 43 -9.89 0.93 14.83
CA GLN A 43 -9.35 1.06 16.18
C GLN A 43 -7.92 1.63 16.14
N LEU A 44 -7.12 1.20 15.17
CA LEU A 44 -5.80 1.77 14.94
C LEU A 44 -5.89 3.23 14.49
N ARG A 45 -6.82 3.58 13.59
CA ARG A 45 -7.05 4.97 13.17
C ARG A 45 -7.45 5.87 14.36
N LEU A 46 -8.34 5.40 15.23
CA LEU A 46 -8.73 6.11 16.44
C LEU A 46 -7.55 6.28 17.40
N SER A 47 -6.75 5.23 17.58
CA SER A 47 -5.55 5.27 18.43
C SER A 47 -4.53 6.29 17.93
N LEU A 48 -4.33 6.38 16.60
CA LEU A 48 -3.49 7.40 15.98
C LEU A 48 -4.08 8.81 16.16
N LEU A 49 -5.39 8.99 16.00
CA LEU A 49 -6.06 10.28 16.16
C LEU A 49 -5.91 10.81 17.59
N LEU A 50 -6.05 9.94 18.58
CA LEU A 50 -5.91 10.24 20.01
C LEU A 50 -4.45 10.31 20.49
N ASN A 51 -3.47 10.13 19.59
CA ASN A 51 -2.04 10.09 19.90
C ASN A 51 -1.65 9.01 20.93
N LEU A 52 -2.37 7.88 20.98
CA LEU A 52 -2.04 6.73 21.82
C LEU A 52 -0.89 5.89 21.25
N THR A 53 -0.69 5.97 19.92
CA THR A 53 0.37 5.31 19.18
C THR A 53 1.16 6.34 18.37
N SER A 54 2.46 6.10 18.19
CA SER A 54 3.32 6.94 17.35
C SER A 54 2.85 6.96 15.89
N LYS A 55 2.84 8.14 15.29
CA LYS A 55 2.59 8.35 13.86
C LYS A 55 3.92 8.31 13.13
N ASN A 56 4.18 7.23 12.40
CA ASN A 56 5.37 7.06 11.57
C ASN A 56 5.05 6.29 10.27
N GLY A 57 5.83 6.54 9.22
CA GLY A 57 5.67 5.86 7.93
C GLY A 57 4.26 6.05 7.36
N ILE A 58 3.59 4.96 6.97
CA ILE A 58 2.24 5.00 6.38
C ILE A 58 1.22 5.67 7.30
N THR A 59 1.37 5.55 8.62
CA THR A 59 0.41 6.12 9.58
C THR A 59 0.45 7.65 9.62
N GLU A 60 1.49 8.29 9.08
CA GLU A 60 1.58 9.75 8.94
C GLU A 60 0.53 10.31 7.99
N LEU A 61 -0.07 9.47 7.12
CA LEU A 61 -1.18 9.84 6.25
C LEU A 61 -2.41 10.35 7.03
N ILE A 62 -2.51 10.10 8.35
CA ILE A 62 -3.53 10.75 9.19
C ILE A 62 -3.43 12.29 9.15
N ASN A 63 -2.23 12.82 8.91
CA ASN A 63 -1.96 14.24 8.80
C ASN A 63 -1.96 14.74 7.35
N TYR A 64 -2.43 13.94 6.38
CA TYR A 64 -2.46 14.34 4.99
C TYR A 64 -3.28 15.63 4.82
N PRO A 65 -2.68 16.73 4.34
CA PRO A 65 -3.27 18.07 4.49
C PRO A 65 -4.31 18.42 3.43
N TYR A 66 -4.43 17.61 2.36
CA TYR A 66 -5.30 17.92 1.23
C TYR A 66 -6.63 17.16 1.32
N PRO A 67 -7.74 17.76 0.87
CA PRO A 67 -9.01 17.07 0.80
C PRO A 67 -8.95 15.94 -0.22
N ILE A 68 -9.54 14.81 0.12
CA ILE A 68 -9.73 13.69 -0.81
C ILE A 68 -11.03 13.94 -1.57
N ASN A 69 -10.93 14.04 -2.89
CA ASN A 69 -12.06 14.36 -3.76
C ASN A 69 -12.07 13.48 -5.02
N GLN A 70 -12.99 13.76 -5.95
CA GLN A 70 -13.12 13.02 -7.21
C GLN A 70 -11.87 13.04 -8.11
N TYR A 71 -10.93 13.95 -7.86
CA TYR A 71 -9.67 14.10 -8.57
C TYR A 71 -8.48 13.53 -7.80
N THR A 72 -8.70 12.89 -6.65
CA THR A 72 -7.65 12.20 -5.90
C THR A 72 -7.58 10.75 -6.33
N ARG A 73 -6.37 10.23 -6.57
CA ARG A 73 -6.09 8.80 -6.78
C ARG A 73 -5.10 8.32 -5.74
N ILE A 74 -5.36 7.16 -5.16
CA ILE A 74 -4.48 6.52 -4.20
C ILE A 74 -4.07 5.17 -4.77
N ILE A 75 -2.77 4.99 -4.98
CA ILE A 75 -2.20 3.73 -5.42
C ILE A 75 -1.44 3.15 -4.24
N ARG A 76 -1.81 1.94 -3.83
CA ARG A 76 -1.09 1.19 -2.80
C ARG A 76 -0.49 -0.06 -3.42
N TYR A 77 0.80 -0.24 -3.25
CA TYR A 77 1.52 -1.43 -3.64
C TYR A 77 2.13 -2.09 -2.40
N THR A 78 1.73 -3.32 -2.13
CA THR A 78 2.25 -4.13 -1.04
C THR A 78 3.00 -5.31 -1.64
N TYR A 79 4.22 -5.54 -1.18
CA TYR A 79 4.99 -6.74 -1.50
C TYR A 79 5.47 -7.38 -0.21
N ILE A 80 4.98 -8.59 0.05
CA ILE A 80 5.39 -9.41 1.19
C ILE A 80 6.54 -10.31 0.72
N HIS A 81 7.71 -10.10 1.34
CA HIS A 81 8.90 -10.86 1.07
C HIS A 81 8.92 -12.18 1.86
N ARG A 82 8.55 -12.13 3.15
CA ARG A 82 8.48 -13.32 4.02
C ARG A 82 7.44 -13.14 5.12
N GLU A 83 6.96 -14.26 5.63
CA GLU A 83 6.11 -14.32 6.82
C GLU A 83 6.87 -15.12 7.89
N GLU A 84 6.92 -14.59 9.11
CA GLU A 84 7.47 -15.26 10.29
C GLU A 84 6.30 -15.60 11.21
N GLU A 85 6.04 -16.89 11.40
CA GLU A 85 4.95 -17.36 12.24
C GLU A 85 5.49 -17.91 13.56
N PHE A 86 4.71 -17.73 14.60
CA PHE A 86 4.98 -18.33 15.90
C PHE A 86 4.88 -19.86 15.75
N PRO A 87 5.86 -20.64 16.24
CA PRO A 87 5.85 -22.09 16.12
C PRO A 87 4.60 -22.67 16.80
N GLY A 88 3.77 -23.37 16.02
CA GLY A 88 2.41 -23.81 16.40
C GLY A 88 2.33 -24.92 17.46
N ASP A 89 3.38 -25.15 18.25
CA ASP A 89 3.29 -26.08 19.38
C ASP A 89 2.71 -25.37 20.60
N THR A 90 1.42 -25.61 20.83
CA THR A 90 0.64 -25.04 21.93
C THR A 90 1.22 -25.36 23.32
N HIS A 91 2.01 -26.44 23.47
CA HIS A 91 2.71 -26.75 24.73
C HIS A 91 3.91 -25.84 24.98
N ILE A 92 4.62 -25.45 23.92
CA ILE A 92 5.74 -24.50 24.01
C ILE A 92 5.19 -23.10 24.34
N VAL A 93 4.08 -22.69 23.70
CA VAL A 93 3.42 -21.40 23.96
C VAL A 93 3.09 -21.22 25.45
N GLN A 94 2.48 -22.22 26.10
CA GLN A 94 2.14 -22.14 27.52
C GLN A 94 3.40 -22.00 28.40
N THR A 95 4.44 -22.77 28.10
CA THR A 95 5.72 -22.70 28.83
C THR A 95 6.35 -21.31 28.72
N TRP A 96 6.29 -20.70 27.53
CA TRP A 96 6.79 -19.35 27.29
C TRP A 96 5.94 -18.28 27.97
N LEU A 97 4.60 -18.39 27.92
CA LEU A 97 3.69 -17.47 28.61
C LEU A 97 3.93 -17.43 30.12
N HIS A 98 4.25 -18.56 30.74
CA HIS A 98 4.62 -18.62 32.15
C HIS A 98 6.01 -18.03 32.45
N SER A 99 6.89 -17.95 31.45
CA SER A 99 8.26 -17.41 31.58
C SER A 99 8.37 -15.90 31.28
N ILE A 100 7.43 -15.36 30.50
CA ILE A 100 7.37 -13.94 30.18
C ILE A 100 6.86 -13.24 31.44
N LYS A 101 7.72 -12.41 32.05
CA LYS A 101 7.26 -11.48 33.09
C LYS A 101 6.08 -10.69 32.50
N PRO A 102 4.92 -10.66 33.16
CA PRO A 102 3.77 -9.96 32.61
C PRO A 102 4.15 -8.51 32.39
N VAL A 103 4.17 -8.07 31.13
CA VAL A 103 4.05 -6.66 30.82
C VAL A 103 2.64 -6.32 31.32
N GLU A 104 2.55 -5.45 32.33
CA GLU A 104 1.42 -5.41 33.27
C GLU A 104 0.02 -5.21 32.65
N ASN A 105 -0.13 -4.96 31.34
CA ASN A 105 -1.42 -4.68 30.69
C ASN A 105 -1.56 -5.19 29.24
N ALA A 106 -0.78 -6.18 28.79
CA ALA A 106 -0.90 -6.69 27.41
C ALA A 106 -2.19 -7.52 27.22
N THR A 107 -3.01 -7.18 26.22
CA THR A 107 -4.27 -7.89 25.90
C THR A 107 -4.15 -8.85 24.71
N HIS A 108 -3.07 -8.76 23.93
CA HIS A 108 -2.86 -9.52 22.69
C HIS A 108 -1.42 -10.05 22.61
N ILE A 109 -1.25 -11.14 21.84
CA ILE A 109 0.05 -11.74 21.52
C ILE A 109 0.19 -11.74 19.99
N ILE A 110 1.34 -11.32 19.48
CA ILE A 110 1.65 -11.38 18.06
C ILE A 110 2.02 -12.82 17.70
N THR A 111 1.21 -13.46 16.86
CA THR A 111 1.42 -14.85 16.43
C THR A 111 2.07 -14.96 15.06
N SER A 112 2.10 -13.88 14.27
CA SER A 112 2.82 -13.84 13.00
C SER A 112 3.18 -12.40 12.63
N ILE A 113 4.24 -12.26 11.84
CA ILE A 113 4.73 -10.99 11.30
C ILE A 113 5.02 -11.18 9.81
N SER A 114 4.42 -10.33 8.99
CA SER A 114 4.73 -10.25 7.56
C SER A 114 5.77 -9.16 7.33
N TRP A 115 6.87 -9.51 6.67
CA TRP A 115 7.96 -8.61 6.32
C TRP A 115 7.90 -8.28 4.83
N GLY A 116 8.00 -7.00 4.50
CA GLY A 116 7.82 -6.54 3.13
C GLY A 116 8.00 -5.05 2.96
N ILE A 117 7.56 -4.57 1.80
CA ILE A 117 7.44 -3.15 1.49
C ILE A 117 5.98 -2.82 1.24
N ASP A 118 5.59 -1.61 1.64
CA ASP A 118 4.26 -1.05 1.40
C ASP A 118 4.46 0.40 0.94
N ILE A 119 4.02 0.68 -0.28
CA ILE A 119 4.23 1.95 -0.97
C ILE A 119 2.85 2.55 -1.23
N ILE A 120 2.67 3.80 -0.83
CA ILE A 120 1.44 4.55 -1.08
C ILE A 120 1.79 5.81 -1.86
N VAL A 121 1.13 5.98 -3.00
CA VAL A 121 1.23 7.17 -3.84
C VAL A 121 -0.14 7.83 -3.86
N ILE A 122 -0.21 9.10 -3.45
CA ILE A 122 -1.41 9.92 -3.54
C ILE A 122 -1.19 10.94 -4.66
N LEU A 123 -2.03 10.87 -5.68
CA LEU A 123 -2.01 11.77 -6.83
C LEU A 123 -3.21 12.71 -6.75
N GLN A 124 -2.95 14.01 -6.80
CA GLN A 124 -3.97 15.03 -6.99
C GLN A 124 -3.99 15.43 -8.46
N LEU A 125 -5.04 15.04 -9.18
CA LEU A 125 -5.21 15.31 -10.60
C LEU A 125 -5.81 16.71 -10.82
N PRO A 126 -5.56 17.35 -11.97
CA PRO A 126 -6.26 18.57 -12.34
C PRO A 126 -7.75 18.30 -12.52
N SER A 127 -8.57 19.32 -12.32
CA SER A 127 -10.02 19.25 -12.51
C SER A 127 -10.42 19.29 -14.00
N ASP A 128 -9.88 18.35 -14.77
CA ASP A 128 -10.17 18.10 -16.18
C ASP A 128 -10.55 16.63 -16.33
N ASP A 129 -11.86 16.37 -16.54
CA ASP A 129 -12.41 15.02 -16.56
C ASP A 129 -11.87 14.17 -17.73
N HIS A 130 -11.48 14.80 -18.85
CA HIS A 130 -10.88 14.09 -19.98
C HIS A 130 -9.47 13.63 -19.64
N LEU A 131 -8.66 14.53 -19.06
CA LEU A 131 -7.31 14.20 -18.60
C LEU A 131 -7.33 13.15 -17.49
N VAL A 132 -8.26 13.27 -16.54
CA VAL A 132 -8.46 12.31 -15.46
C VAL A 132 -8.77 10.92 -16.01
N THR A 133 -9.62 10.82 -17.02
CA THR A 133 -9.94 9.53 -17.66
C THR A 133 -8.70 8.90 -18.31
N MET A 134 -7.90 9.69 -19.03
CA MET A 134 -6.65 9.19 -19.63
C MET A 134 -5.64 8.72 -18.57
N ILE A 135 -5.52 9.45 -17.46
CA ILE A 135 -4.65 9.05 -16.35
C ILE A 135 -5.18 7.76 -15.71
N ASP A 136 -6.49 7.66 -15.47
CA ASP A 136 -7.11 6.47 -14.89
C ASP A 136 -6.81 5.21 -15.71
N ASP A 137 -6.89 5.29 -17.05
CA ASP A 137 -6.54 4.18 -17.94
C ASP A 137 -5.07 3.75 -17.79
N VAL A 138 -4.16 4.72 -17.60
CA VAL A 138 -2.74 4.44 -17.39
C VAL A 138 -2.50 3.84 -16.00
N LEU A 139 -3.13 4.38 -14.96
CA LEU A 139 -3.01 3.86 -13.60
C LEU A 139 -3.56 2.45 -13.48
N GLU A 140 -4.63 2.13 -14.20
CA GLU A 140 -5.20 0.79 -14.25
C GLU A 140 -4.24 -0.21 -14.90
N LYS A 141 -3.54 0.19 -15.98
CA LYS A 141 -2.46 -0.63 -16.57
C LYS A 141 -1.33 -0.88 -15.57
N TYR A 142 -0.93 0.13 -14.79
CA TYR A 142 0.07 -0.04 -13.73
C TYR A 142 -0.40 -1.00 -12.65
N ARG A 143 -1.65 -0.85 -12.18
CA ARG A 143 -2.26 -1.74 -11.19
C ARG A 143 -2.22 -3.19 -11.65
N ALA A 144 -2.68 -3.46 -12.87
CA ALA A 144 -2.68 -4.78 -13.47
C ALA A 144 -1.26 -5.37 -13.61
N TYR A 145 -0.30 -4.57 -14.09
CA TYR A 145 1.09 -4.99 -14.20
C TYR A 145 1.70 -5.36 -12.83
N LEU A 146 1.50 -4.51 -11.82
CA LEU A 146 2.04 -4.72 -10.47
C LEU A 146 1.38 -5.91 -9.74
N ASN A 147 0.15 -6.26 -10.09
CA ASN A 147 -0.52 -7.49 -9.63
C ASN A 147 -0.04 -8.75 -10.36
N GLY A 148 0.71 -8.61 -11.46
CA GLY A 148 1.08 -9.73 -12.32
C GLY A 148 -0.04 -10.18 -13.27
N ASP A 149 -1.10 -9.40 -13.42
CA ASP A 149 -2.22 -9.68 -14.34
C ASP A 149 -1.82 -9.46 -15.82
N CYS A 150 -0.73 -8.72 -16.06
CA CYS A 150 -0.19 -8.45 -17.39
C CYS A 150 1.34 -8.57 -17.41
N ASN A 151 1.87 -9.32 -18.38
CA ASN A 151 3.30 -9.61 -18.51
C ASN A 151 4.11 -8.50 -19.21
N GLU A 152 3.45 -7.59 -19.93
CA GLU A 152 4.12 -6.50 -20.65
C GLU A 152 3.46 -5.16 -20.33
N PHE A 153 4.21 -4.26 -19.69
CA PHE A 153 3.84 -2.87 -19.57
C PHE A 153 4.31 -2.10 -20.82
N LYS A 154 3.41 -1.92 -21.79
CA LYS A 154 3.68 -1.12 -22.99
C LYS A 154 2.94 0.22 -22.89
N LEU A 155 3.64 1.26 -22.44
CA LEU A 155 3.22 2.63 -22.71
C LEU A 155 3.38 2.89 -24.22
N THR A 156 2.28 3.15 -24.90
CA THR A 156 2.34 3.51 -26.31
C THR A 156 2.78 4.98 -26.43
N ARG A 157 3.45 5.34 -27.53
CA ARG A 157 3.77 6.76 -27.84
C ARG A 157 2.51 7.64 -27.92
N ILE A 158 1.34 7.05 -28.11
CA ILE A 158 0.04 7.75 -28.09
C ILE A 158 -0.28 8.18 -26.66
N ASP A 159 -0.01 7.31 -25.67
CA ASP A 159 -0.14 7.67 -24.26
C ASP A 159 0.76 8.88 -23.94
N MET A 160 2.03 8.91 -24.39
CA MET A 160 2.95 10.03 -24.10
C MET A 160 2.67 11.33 -24.87
N LYS A 161 2.23 11.29 -26.13
CA LYS A 161 2.07 12.50 -26.96
C LYS A 161 0.88 13.37 -26.56
N SER A 162 -0.13 12.79 -25.92
CA SER A 162 -1.28 13.51 -25.36
C SER A 162 -0.88 14.48 -24.26
N TYR A 163 0.19 14.18 -23.51
CA TYR A 163 0.65 14.99 -22.37
C TYR A 163 1.50 16.20 -22.77
N THR A 164 2.23 16.13 -23.90
CA THR A 164 3.07 17.25 -24.39
C THR A 164 2.30 18.44 -24.96
N LYS A 165 0.96 18.36 -25.08
CA LYS A 165 0.12 19.49 -25.52
C LYS A 165 -0.53 20.26 -24.36
N ILE A 166 -0.25 19.87 -23.11
CA ILE A 166 -0.95 20.35 -21.90
C ILE A 166 0.02 21.15 -20.99
N ALA A 167 1.20 21.54 -21.49
CA ALA A 167 2.13 22.44 -20.81
C ALA A 167 2.11 23.83 -21.47
#